data_AF-A0A6I7X9Z9-F1
#
_entry.id   AF-A0A6I7X9Z9-F1
#
_cell.length_a   1.000
_cell.length_b   1.000
_cell.length_c   1.000
_cell.angle_alpha   90.00
_cell.angle_beta   90.00
_cell.angle_gamma   90.00
#
_symmetry.space_group_name_H-M   'P 1'
#
loop_
_entity.id
_entity.type
_entity.pdbx_description
1 polymer ?
#
loop_
_entity_poly.entity_id
_entity_poly.type
_entity_poly.pdbx_seq_one_letter_code
_entity_poly.pdbx_strand_id
1 'polypeptide(L)' 'MKSPLIISTLSAAILLAPGISSANRDDSKYPAANFQPKVIYLDKSAVQAQGSSATSFTGEKSVYDPKYPAANFEPKVIYP' A
#
# COMPACT_ATOMS: atom_id res chain seq x y z
N MET A 1 -9.66 -50.90 38.52
CA MET A 1 -10.45 -49.66 38.37
C MET A 1 -9.94 -48.90 37.15
N LYS A 2 -10.86 -48.25 36.46
CA LYS A 2 -10.87 -47.98 35.01
C LYS A 2 -9.92 -46.82 34.67
N SER A 3 -9.12 -46.98 33.62
CA SER A 3 -8.09 -46.03 33.16
C SER A 3 -8.66 -44.64 32.81
N PRO A 4 -7.87 -43.57 32.93
CA PRO A 4 -8.34 -42.22 32.63
C PRO A 4 -8.40 -41.95 31.11
N LEU A 5 -9.59 -41.54 30.67
CA LEU A 5 -9.89 -40.47 29.72
C LEU A 5 -8.76 -40.03 28.75
N ILE A 6 -8.80 -40.51 27.51
CA ILE A 6 -8.07 -39.93 26.38
C ILE A 6 -8.89 -38.77 25.82
N ILE A 7 -8.53 -37.54 26.19
CA ILE A 7 -8.99 -36.32 25.54
C ILE A 7 -7.82 -35.73 24.75
N SER A 8 -8.09 -35.43 23.48
CA SER A 8 -7.45 -34.39 22.68
C SER A 8 -5.97 -34.57 22.32
N THR A 9 -5.76 -35.11 21.12
CA THR A 9 -4.66 -34.75 20.21
C THR A 9 -5.30 -34.65 18.82
N LEU A 10 -4.97 -33.77 17.89
CA LEU A 10 -4.09 -32.62 17.80
C LEU A 10 -4.41 -32.04 16.41
N SER A 11 -4.80 -30.76 16.37
CA SER A 11 -4.62 -29.81 15.25
C SER A 11 -4.92 -30.20 13.80
N ALA A 12 -5.99 -29.59 13.29
CA ALA A 12 -6.02 -28.83 12.03
C ALA A 12 -5.24 -29.41 10.83
N ALA A 13 -5.93 -30.24 10.03
CA ALA A 13 -5.62 -30.40 8.61
C ALA A 13 -6.15 -29.22 7.76
N ILE A 14 -5.95 -27.98 8.22
CA ILE A 14 -6.00 -26.81 7.35
C ILE A 14 -4.57 -26.68 6.85
N LEU A 15 -4.26 -27.33 5.73
CA LEU A 15 -3.08 -26.96 4.97
C LEU A 15 -3.29 -25.50 4.55
N LEU A 16 -2.56 -24.62 5.24
CA LEU A 16 -2.36 -23.21 4.94
C LEU A 16 -1.84 -23.07 3.51
N ALA A 17 -2.74 -23.00 2.53
CA ALA A 17 -2.56 -22.03 1.49
C ALA A 17 -3.58 -20.93 1.78
N PRO A 18 -3.25 -19.89 2.57
CA PRO A 18 -3.86 -18.61 2.25
C PRO A 18 -3.59 -18.45 0.77
N GLY A 19 -4.66 -18.38 -0.03
CA GLY A 19 -4.58 -17.86 -1.37
C GLY A 19 -4.02 -16.45 -1.21
N ILE A 20 -2.70 -16.34 -1.15
CA ILE A 20 -1.99 -15.14 -1.52
C ILE A 20 -2.38 -14.96 -2.98
N SER A 21 -3.48 -14.26 -3.20
CA SER A 21 -3.74 -13.56 -4.45
C SER A 21 -2.66 -12.49 -4.57
N SER A 22 -1.42 -12.94 -4.74
CA SER A 22 -0.36 -12.14 -5.29
C SER A 22 -0.57 -12.21 -6.79
N ALA A 23 -0.81 -11.05 -7.42
CA ALA A 23 -0.55 -10.96 -8.84
C ALA A 23 0.85 -11.53 -9.10
N ASN A 24 0.98 -12.39 -10.11
CA ASN A 24 2.30 -12.86 -10.52
C ASN A 24 3.19 -11.62 -10.70
N ARG A 25 4.43 -11.67 -10.19
CA ARG A 25 5.33 -10.51 -10.16
C ARG A 25 5.52 -9.89 -11.55
N ASP A 26 5.35 -10.71 -12.58
CA ASP A 26 5.50 -10.36 -13.99
C ASP A 26 4.16 -10.37 -14.77
N ASP A 27 3.01 -10.29 -14.08
CA ASP A 27 1.71 -10.20 -14.74
C ASP A 27 1.57 -8.84 -15.45
N SER A 28 1.49 -8.89 -16.78
CA SER A 28 1.25 -7.72 -17.65
C SER A 28 0.00 -6.89 -17.26
N LYS A 29 -1.01 -7.51 -16.63
CA LYS A 29 -2.21 -6.81 -16.14
C LYS A 29 -1.93 -5.96 -14.90
N TYR A 30 -0.91 -6.33 -14.12
CA TYR A 30 -0.53 -5.70 -12.86
C TYR A 30 0.97 -5.36 -12.88
N PRO A 31 1.40 -4.40 -13.72
CA PRO A 31 2.82 -4.07 -13.91
C PRO A 31 3.54 -3.57 -12.65
N ALA A 32 2.79 -3.19 -11.60
CA ALA A 32 3.33 -2.77 -10.31
C ALA A 32 3.29 -3.89 -9.25
N ALA A 33 2.98 -5.15 -9.61
CA ALA A 33 2.89 -6.27 -8.68
C ALA A 33 4.21 -6.53 -7.91
N ASN A 34 5.35 -6.11 -8.49
CA ASN A 34 6.68 -6.20 -7.90
C ASN A 34 7.21 -4.87 -7.35
N PHE A 35 6.38 -3.81 -7.30
CA PHE A 35 6.81 -2.51 -6.79
C PHE A 35 7.19 -2.63 -5.31
N GLN A 36 8.41 -2.18 -4.98
CA GLN A 36 8.90 -2.13 -3.60
C GLN A 36 9.06 -0.67 -3.19
N PRO A 37 8.19 -0.16 -2.29
CA PRO A 37 8.35 1.20 -1.80
C PRO A 37 9.65 1.31 -1.00
N LYS A 38 10.46 2.32 -1.31
CA LYS A 38 11.64 2.68 -0.51
C LYS A 38 11.29 3.86 0.39
N VAL A 39 11.39 3.66 1.70
CA VAL A 39 11.27 4.75 2.68
C VAL A 39 12.63 5.45 2.79
N ILE A 40 12.65 6.75 2.53
CA ILE A 40 13.82 7.60 2.75
C ILE A 40 13.59 8.38 4.05
N TYR A 41 14.47 8.17 5.04
CA TYR A 41 14.44 8.94 6.28
C TYR A 41 15.29 10.19 6.12
N LEU A 42 14.69 11.35 6.37
CA LEU A 42 15.43 12.61 6.41
C LEU A 42 16.08 12.79 7.79
N ASP A 43 17.33 13.25 7.79
CA ASP A 43 18.01 13.67 9.01
C ASP A 43 17.27 14.86 9.64
N LYS A 44 17.22 14.93 10.97
CA LYS A 44 16.55 16.03 11.71
C LYS A 44 17.11 17.40 11.34
N SER A 45 18.39 17.48 11.00
CA SER A 45 19.04 18.71 10.52
C SER A 45 18.54 19.14 9.14
N ALA A 46 18.27 18.18 8.24
CA ALA A 46 17.67 18.44 6.93
C ALA A 46 16.20 18.88 7.03
N VAL A 47 15.45 18.33 7.98
CA VAL A 47 14.05 18.73 8.25
C VAL A 47 13.97 20.20 8.73
N GLN A 48 14.94 20.66 9.54
CA GLN A 48 14.96 22.04 10.02
C GLN A 48 15.49 23.04 8.99
N ALA A 49 16.42 22.63 8.12
CA ALA A 49 16.88 23.44 7.00
C ALA A 49 15.76 23.65 5.96
N GLN A 50 14.83 22.71 5.88
CA GLN A 50 13.63 22.76 5.05
C GLN A 50 12.42 23.23 5.87
N GLY A 51 12.59 24.34 6.59
CA GLY A 51 11.58 24.89 7.49
C GLY A 51 10.19 24.90 6.84
N SER A 52 9.24 24.21 7.48
CA SER A 52 7.79 24.16 7.21
C SER A 52 7.33 24.70 5.87
N SER A 53 7.84 24.14 4.76
CA SER A 53 7.17 24.29 3.49
C SER A 53 6.21 23.13 3.38
N ALA A 54 5.07 23.26 4.05
CA ALA A 54 3.83 22.74 3.52
C ALA A 54 3.55 23.49 2.21
N THR A 55 4.43 23.30 1.22
CA THR A 55 4.18 23.71 -0.15
C THR A 55 3.06 22.80 -0.57
N SER A 56 1.82 23.33 -0.49
CA SER A 56 0.72 22.83 -1.30
C SER A 56 1.29 22.47 -2.66
N PHE A 57 1.23 21.19 -3.03
CA PHE A 57 1.79 20.70 -4.27
C PHE A 57 1.01 21.35 -5.42
N THR A 58 1.44 22.54 -5.84
CA THR A 58 1.00 23.19 -7.06
C THR A 58 1.82 22.57 -8.17
N GLY A 59 1.54 21.30 -8.46
CA GLY A 59 2.05 20.66 -9.67
C GLY A 59 1.71 21.55 -10.86
N GLU A 60 2.61 21.61 -11.85
CA GLU A 60 2.41 22.44 -13.04
C GLU A 60 1.08 22.05 -13.70
N LYS A 61 0.12 22.99 -13.72
CA LYS A 61 -1.20 22.74 -14.26
C LYS A 61 -1.08 22.68 -15.78
N SER A 62 -1.15 21.48 -16.32
CA SER A 62 -1.13 21.27 -17.78
C SER A 62 -2.30 21.97 -18.46
N VAL A 63 -2.20 22.26 -19.77
CA VAL A 63 -3.34 22.76 -20.55
C VAL A 63 -4.38 21.64 -20.67
N TYR A 64 -5.66 21.98 -20.59
CA TYR A 64 -6.75 21.02 -20.71
C TYR A 64 -6.65 20.21 -22.01
N ASP A 65 -6.55 18.89 -21.89
CA ASP A 65 -6.54 17.93 -23.01
C ASP A 65 -7.77 17.00 -22.88
N PRO A 66 -8.69 16.98 -23.87
CA PRO A 66 -9.84 16.07 -23.88
C PRO A 66 -9.47 14.59 -23.80
N LYS A 67 -8.28 14.20 -24.26
CA LYS A 67 -7.76 12.83 -24.17
C LYS A 67 -7.33 12.47 -22.75
N TYR A 68 -6.99 13.47 -21.93
CA TYR A 68 -6.56 13.32 -20.54
C TYR A 68 -7.30 14.30 -19.62
N PRO A 69 -8.63 14.16 -19.46
CA PRO A 69 -9.45 15.12 -18.72
C PRO A 69 -9.08 15.21 -17.23
N ALA A 70 -8.37 14.22 -16.69
CA ALA A 70 -7.90 14.19 -15.31
C ALA A 70 -6.54 14.90 -15.08
N ALA A 71 -5.86 15.37 -16.13
CA ALA A 71 -4.56 16.04 -16.01
C ALA A 71 -4.63 17.35 -15.21
N ASN A 72 -5.83 17.89 -15.01
CA ASN A 72 -6.14 19.08 -14.22
C ASN A 72 -6.95 18.79 -12.95
N PHE A 73 -7.02 17.53 -12.52
CA PHE A 73 -7.80 17.15 -11.35
C PHE A 73 -7.20 17.72 -10.06
N GLU A 74 -8.00 18.48 -9.32
CA GLU A 74 -7.65 19.03 -8.01
C GLU A 74 -8.48 18.29 -6.93
N PRO A 75 -7.87 17.42 -6.12
CA PRO A 75 -8.59 16.67 -5.11
C PRO A 75 -9.13 17.59 -4.01
N LYS A 76 -10.43 17.49 -3.72
CA LYS A 76 -11.06 18.19 -2.59
C LYS A 76 -11.43 17.21 -1.49
N VAL A 77 -10.92 17.47 -0.29
CA VAL A 77 -11.32 16.74 0.91
C VAL A 77 -12.71 17.22 1.34
N ILE A 78 -13.66 16.28 1.49
CA ILE A 78 -14.98 16.55 2.05
C ILE A 78 -14.99 15.97 3.46
N TYR A 79 -15.37 16.80 4.44
CA TYR A 79 -15.55 16.37 5.83
C TYR A 79 -17.02 16.02 6.09
N PRO A 80 -17.30 14.92 6.82
CA PRO A 80 -18.66 14.52 7.22
C PRO A 80 -19.25 15.42 8.30
#